data_AF-A0A2P8R1H7-F1
#
_entry.id   AF-A0A2P8R1H7-F1
#
_cell.length_a   1.000
_cell.length_b   1.000
_cell.length_c   1.000
_cell.angle_alpha   90.00
_cell.angle_beta   90.00
_cell.angle_gamma   90.00
#
_symmetry.space_group_name_H-M   'P 1'
#
loop_
_entity.id
_entity.type
_entity.pdbx_description
1 polymer ?
#
loop_
_entity_poly.entity_id
_entity_poly.type
_entity_poly.pdbx_seq_one_letter_code
_entity_poly.pdbx_strand_id
1 'polypeptide(L)'
;MKKIVLAMFLLLNLTYAKEYSFENLLDAISMSCYTRDFSEIKEILDSNESLINGDYLGFRVLEYTLTLHKLKPDKKDSRLIPKEFYKTLNSIDFHLCQTKVLDVLLDYDIEVEYLIKPDEIYTPFSALLPNTSLSNKEKIDFSKKMLKKAKNHKKLATINLSNMPINVVEASYLSDNLEMFRAYLDMGLVFEDTLFYIMTQPYFKYPKILDFFYGKEIDKNFLLKIHKDKDFQDKKALSHQYILEFIKFLKSKKIYFDKDKMSAYAKVYEFMKAVKDKDNVYLLQVFVADYIK
;
A
#
# COMPACT_ATOMS: atom_id res chain seq x y z
N MET A 1 -28.51 19.97 32.74
CA MET A 1 -27.54 18.85 32.67
C MET A 1 -26.94 18.65 31.28
N LYS A 2 -27.70 18.56 30.17
CA LYS A 2 -27.12 18.40 28.81
C LYS A 2 -26.14 19.51 28.37
N LYS A 3 -26.38 20.78 28.76
CA LYS A 3 -25.47 21.90 28.44
C LYS A 3 -24.19 21.94 29.27
N ILE A 4 -24.21 21.35 30.47
CA ILE A 4 -23.08 21.41 31.42
C ILE A 4 -22.04 20.35 31.06
N VAL A 5 -22.46 19.17 30.60
CA VAL A 5 -21.54 18.12 30.12
C VAL A 5 -20.86 18.55 28.82
N LEU A 6 -21.61 19.16 27.88
CA LEU A 6 -21.03 19.72 26.66
C LEU A 6 -20.07 20.87 26.96
N ALA A 7 -20.43 21.76 27.90
CA ALA A 7 -19.58 22.85 28.35
C ALA A 7 -18.34 22.33 29.09
N MET A 8 -18.44 21.28 29.91
CA MET A 8 -17.28 20.66 30.56
C MET A 8 -16.37 19.95 29.55
N PHE A 9 -16.93 19.29 28.53
CA PHE A 9 -16.14 18.69 27.45
C PHE A 9 -15.40 19.77 26.62
N LEU A 10 -16.07 20.91 26.35
CA LEU A 10 -15.45 22.08 25.72
C LEU A 10 -14.43 22.78 26.63
N LEU A 11 -14.71 22.91 27.93
CA LEU A 11 -13.83 23.57 28.91
C LEU A 11 -12.58 22.73 29.23
N LEU A 12 -12.70 21.39 29.23
CA LEU A 12 -11.56 20.49 29.36
C LEU A 12 -10.63 20.57 28.14
N ASN A 13 -11.18 20.80 26.94
CA ASN A 13 -10.40 21.05 25.73
C ASN A 13 -9.78 22.47 25.69
N LEU A 14 -10.39 23.46 26.36
CA LEU A 14 -9.91 24.85 26.37
C LEU A 14 -8.79 25.14 27.38
N THR A 15 -8.52 24.25 28.33
CA THR A 15 -7.45 24.42 29.34
C THR A 15 -6.11 23.78 28.99
N TYR A 16 -6.01 23.10 27.84
CA TYR A 16 -4.71 22.72 27.32
C TYR A 16 -4.02 23.99 26.80
N ALA A 17 -2.82 24.28 27.32
CA ALA A 17 -1.90 25.13 26.59
C ALA A 17 -1.87 24.62 25.15
N LYS A 18 -1.89 25.52 24.15
CA LYS A 18 -1.73 25.18 22.73
C LYS A 18 -0.34 24.58 22.50
N GLU A 19 -0.14 23.35 22.98
CA GLU A 19 0.99 22.52 22.63
C GLU A 19 0.65 21.95 21.26
N TYR A 20 1.47 22.26 20.27
CA TYR A 20 1.35 21.66 18.94
C TYR A 20 2.03 20.28 18.98
N SER A 21 1.44 19.38 19.75
CA SER A 21 1.89 18.01 20.01
C SER A 21 1.19 17.01 19.09
N PHE A 22 1.74 15.80 19.03
CA PHE A 22 1.19 14.69 18.26
C PHE A 22 -0.19 14.28 18.78
N GLU A 23 -0.38 14.22 20.09
CA GLU A 23 -1.63 13.89 20.75
C GLU A 23 -2.73 14.90 20.39
N ASN A 24 -2.41 16.19 20.40
CA ASN A 24 -3.35 17.25 20.04
C ASN A 24 -3.74 17.18 18.57
N LEU A 25 -2.84 16.74 17.68
CA LEU A 25 -3.17 16.49 16.28
C LEU A 25 -4.16 15.32 16.12
N LEU A 26 -3.97 14.21 16.85
CA LEU A 26 -4.91 13.07 16.80
C LEU A 26 -6.28 13.44 17.38
N ASP A 27 -6.30 14.24 18.44
CA ASP A 27 -7.53 14.76 19.05
C ASP A 27 -8.25 15.72 18.11
N ALA A 28 -7.52 16.63 17.45
CA ALA A 28 -8.08 17.51 16.43
C ALA A 28 -8.69 16.71 15.28
N ILE A 29 -8.00 15.68 14.76
CA ILE A 29 -8.54 14.77 13.73
C ILE A 29 -9.84 14.11 14.21
N SER A 30 -9.86 13.59 15.43
CA SER A 30 -11.05 12.99 16.03
C SER A 30 -12.19 14.00 16.07
N MET A 31 -11.95 15.17 16.67
CA MET A 31 -12.92 16.23 16.87
C MET A 31 -13.48 16.75 15.56
N SER A 32 -12.66 16.89 14.52
CA SER A 32 -13.08 17.27 13.17
C SER A 32 -14.13 16.34 12.59
N CYS A 33 -14.12 15.03 12.90
CA CYS A 33 -15.18 14.13 12.46
C CYS A 33 -16.54 14.45 13.10
N TYR A 34 -16.55 14.99 14.32
CA TYR A 34 -17.77 15.39 15.02
C TYR A 34 -18.25 16.77 14.60
N THR A 35 -17.33 17.74 14.47
CA THR A 35 -17.65 19.15 14.21
C THR A 35 -17.79 19.46 12.72
N ARG A 36 -17.17 18.64 11.85
CA ARG A 36 -16.99 18.88 10.40
C ARG A 36 -16.14 20.12 10.11
N ASP A 37 -15.37 20.57 11.09
CA ASP A 37 -14.40 21.66 10.95
C ASP A 37 -12.98 21.07 11.03
N PHE A 38 -12.18 21.33 10.01
CA PHE A 38 -10.81 20.81 9.86
C PHE A 38 -9.75 21.93 10.02
N SER A 39 -10.16 23.14 10.40
CA SER A 39 -9.26 24.29 10.57
C SER A 39 -8.22 24.10 11.66
N GLU A 40 -8.59 23.44 12.77
CA GLU A 40 -7.67 23.15 13.88
C GLU A 40 -6.53 22.21 13.45
N ILE A 41 -6.81 21.21 12.61
CA ILE A 41 -5.77 20.34 12.03
C ILE A 41 -4.77 21.20 11.24
N LYS A 42 -5.27 22.14 10.43
CA LYS A 42 -4.41 23.05 9.67
C LYS A 42 -3.58 23.96 10.57
N GLU A 43 -4.20 24.56 11.59
CA GLU A 43 -3.50 25.42 12.54
C GLU A 43 -2.35 24.69 13.24
N ILE A 44 -2.57 23.44 13.65
CA ILE A 44 -1.55 22.60 14.28
C ILE A 44 -0.41 22.29 13.29
N LEU A 45 -0.74 21.89 12.07
CA LEU A 45 0.25 21.54 11.05
C LEU A 45 1.03 22.76 10.55
N ASP A 46 0.38 23.90 10.35
CA ASP A 46 1.04 25.17 9.99
C ASP A 46 2.04 25.61 11.08
N SER A 47 1.78 25.27 12.34
CA SER A 47 2.66 25.58 13.48
C SER A 47 3.79 24.55 13.65
N ASN A 48 3.55 23.29 13.27
CA ASN A 48 4.50 22.20 13.45
C ASN A 48 4.33 21.08 12.39
N GLU A 49 4.78 21.33 11.17
CA GLU A 49 4.72 20.34 10.07
C GLU A 49 5.50 19.05 10.38
N SER A 50 6.47 19.09 11.31
CA SER A 50 7.27 17.92 11.68
C SER A 50 6.47 16.79 12.35
N LEU A 51 5.23 17.07 12.78
CA LEU A 51 4.32 16.05 13.29
C LEU A 51 3.90 15.03 12.23
N ILE A 52 4.00 15.42 10.96
CA ILE A 52 3.69 14.55 9.81
C ILE A 52 4.90 14.31 8.90
N ASN A 53 5.99 15.06 9.09
CA ASN A 53 7.21 15.02 8.28
C ASN A 53 8.42 14.75 9.19
N GLY A 54 9.19 13.68 8.95
CA GLY A 54 10.49 13.49 9.58
C GLY A 54 10.66 12.26 10.47
N ASP A 55 9.57 11.64 10.92
CA ASP A 55 9.66 10.47 11.81
C ASP A 55 8.37 9.61 11.80
N TYR A 56 8.42 8.44 12.44
CA TYR A 56 7.32 7.47 12.60
C TYR A 56 5.96 8.09 12.99
N LEU A 57 5.96 9.26 13.64
CA LEU A 57 4.74 9.99 13.98
C LEU A 57 3.89 10.31 12.74
N GLY A 58 4.48 10.69 11.60
CA GLY A 58 3.70 10.96 10.38
C GLY A 58 3.03 9.71 9.81
N PHE A 59 3.72 8.57 9.83
CA PHE A 59 3.10 7.28 9.52
C PHE A 59 1.92 6.99 10.44
N ARG A 60 2.06 7.30 11.73
CA ARG A 60 1.00 7.09 12.73
C ARG A 60 -0.20 7.99 12.54
N VAL A 61 -0.01 9.25 12.14
CA VAL A 61 -1.13 10.13 11.76
C VAL A 61 -1.89 9.55 10.56
N LEU A 62 -1.16 9.05 9.55
CA LEU A 62 -1.78 8.41 8.39
C LEU A 62 -2.52 7.12 8.77
N GLU A 63 -1.90 6.23 9.54
CA GLU A 63 -2.50 4.98 10.02
C GLU A 63 -3.76 5.25 10.86
N TYR A 64 -3.68 6.24 11.76
CA TYR A 64 -4.82 6.69 12.56
C TYR A 64 -5.95 7.20 11.67
N THR A 65 -5.65 8.09 10.71
CA THR A 65 -6.62 8.61 9.74
C THR A 65 -7.27 7.49 8.95
N LEU A 66 -6.49 6.51 8.50
CA LEU A 66 -6.97 5.35 7.76
C LEU A 66 -7.83 4.39 8.60
N THR A 67 -7.78 4.50 9.92
CA THR A 67 -8.55 3.68 10.85
C THR A 67 -9.69 4.42 11.56
N LEU A 68 -10.00 5.66 11.17
CA LEU A 68 -11.09 6.45 11.76
C LEU A 68 -12.46 5.76 11.74
N HIS A 69 -12.73 4.93 10.74
CA HIS A 69 -13.96 4.14 10.68
C HIS A 69 -14.14 3.21 11.90
N LYS A 70 -13.05 2.82 12.58
CA LYS A 70 -13.07 2.00 13.80
C LYS A 70 -13.53 2.76 15.04
N LEU A 71 -13.57 4.10 14.99
CA LEU A 71 -14.18 4.92 16.04
C LEU A 71 -15.71 4.78 16.07
N LYS A 72 -16.31 4.24 15.00
CA LYS A 72 -17.73 3.95 14.96
C LYS A 72 -18.04 2.81 15.95
N PRO A 73 -18.93 3.03 16.94
CA PRO A 73 -19.28 2.01 17.91
C PRO A 73 -19.94 0.81 17.22
N ASP A 74 -19.61 -0.40 17.66
CA ASP A 74 -20.24 -1.61 17.16
C ASP A 74 -21.70 -1.68 17.67
N LYS A 75 -22.56 -2.42 16.96
CA LYS A 75 -23.94 -2.69 17.41
C LYS A 75 -23.99 -3.32 18.79
N LYS A 76 -22.94 -4.02 19.22
CA LYS A 76 -22.84 -4.59 20.57
C LYS A 76 -22.68 -3.51 21.65
N ASP A 77 -22.01 -2.40 21.31
CA ASP A 77 -21.77 -1.26 22.20
C ASP A 77 -23.03 -0.41 22.42
N SER A 78 -24.05 -0.57 21.56
CA SER A 78 -25.34 0.13 21.70
C SER A 78 -26.08 -0.20 23.00
N ARG A 79 -25.65 -1.25 23.72
CA ARG A 79 -26.19 -1.65 25.03
C ARG A 79 -25.47 -0.98 26.20
N LEU A 80 -24.24 -0.51 25.97
CA LEU A 80 -23.35 0.09 26.97
C LEU A 80 -23.32 1.61 26.88
N ILE A 81 -23.71 2.17 25.72
CA ILE A 81 -23.70 3.60 25.45
C ILE A 81 -25.14 4.14 25.51
N PRO A 82 -25.37 5.31 26.16
CA PRO A 82 -26.66 5.97 26.13
C PRO A 82 -27.20 6.11 24.69
N LYS A 83 -28.45 5.74 24.46
CA LYS A 83 -29.07 5.65 23.12
C LYS A 83 -28.93 6.94 22.29
N GLU A 84 -29.02 8.10 22.95
CA GLU A 84 -28.83 9.42 22.32
C GLU A 84 -27.40 9.63 21.79
N PHE A 85 -26.40 9.17 22.56
CA PHE A 85 -24.99 9.26 22.20
C PHE A 85 -24.66 8.28 21.08
N TYR A 86 -25.13 7.03 21.17
CA TYR A 86 -25.00 6.05 20.10
C TYR A 86 -25.63 6.53 18.79
N LYS A 87 -26.80 7.16 18.84
CA LYS A 87 -27.47 7.73 17.65
C LYS A 87 -26.62 8.82 17.00
N THR A 88 -25.98 9.66 17.79
CA THR A 88 -25.10 10.74 17.32
C THR A 88 -23.85 10.16 16.66
N LEU A 89 -23.16 9.24 17.34
CA LEU A 89 -21.98 8.55 16.80
C LEU A 89 -22.28 7.80 15.50
N ASN A 90 -23.42 7.10 15.44
CA ASN A 90 -23.82 6.34 14.27
C ASN A 90 -24.23 7.23 13.07
N SER A 91 -24.52 8.52 13.29
CA SER A 91 -24.80 9.49 12.22
C SER A 91 -23.56 10.17 11.64
N ILE A 92 -22.38 9.96 12.25
CA ILE A 92 -21.12 10.51 11.74
C ILE A 92 -20.72 9.72 10.50
N ASP A 93 -20.40 10.46 9.44
CA ASP A 93 -19.81 9.92 8.22
C ASP A 93 -18.29 9.88 8.36
N PHE A 94 -17.79 8.82 8.97
CA PHE A 94 -16.36 8.62 9.19
C PHE A 94 -15.58 8.45 7.88
N HIS A 95 -16.22 7.99 6.81
CA HIS A 95 -15.57 7.85 5.51
C HIS A 95 -15.36 9.21 4.85
N LEU A 96 -16.36 10.09 4.90
CA LEU A 96 -16.19 11.49 4.49
C LEU A 96 -15.16 12.22 5.36
N CYS A 97 -15.18 12.01 6.69
CA CYS A 97 -14.16 12.59 7.57
C CYS A 97 -12.76 12.13 7.15
N GLN A 98 -12.56 10.82 6.98
CA GLN A 98 -11.29 10.22 6.58
C GLN A 98 -10.76 10.83 5.27
N THR A 99 -11.59 10.90 4.22
CA THR A 99 -11.16 11.49 2.94
C THR A 99 -10.80 12.97 3.06
N LYS A 100 -11.52 13.74 3.89
CA LYS A 100 -11.20 15.15 4.16
C LYS A 100 -9.90 15.34 4.93
N VAL A 101 -9.65 14.52 5.95
CA VAL A 101 -8.39 14.57 6.69
C VAL A 101 -7.22 14.20 5.77
N LEU A 102 -7.37 13.15 4.96
CA LEU A 102 -6.35 12.78 3.97
C LEU A 102 -6.06 13.90 2.97
N ASP A 103 -7.09 14.63 2.50
CA ASP A 103 -6.91 15.80 1.65
C ASP A 103 -6.14 16.92 2.36
N VAL A 104 -6.42 17.18 3.64
CA VAL A 104 -5.65 18.16 4.45
C VAL A 104 -4.21 17.71 4.62
N LEU A 105 -3.95 16.45 4.96
CA LEU A 105 -2.59 15.92 5.10
C LEU A 105 -1.80 16.05 3.78
N LEU A 106 -2.47 15.85 2.65
CA LEU A 106 -1.89 16.03 1.33
C LEU A 106 -1.57 17.49 0.98
N ASP A 107 -2.10 18.49 1.70
CA ASP A 107 -1.68 19.89 1.52
C ASP A 107 -0.23 20.10 2.02
N TYR A 108 0.26 19.23 2.89
CA TYR A 108 1.62 19.23 3.43
C TYR A 108 2.52 18.17 2.73
N ASP A 109 3.83 18.32 2.84
CA ASP A 109 4.81 17.44 2.18
C ASP A 109 4.96 16.09 2.91
N ILE A 110 3.99 15.18 2.76
CA ILE A 110 4.05 13.84 3.36
C ILE A 110 5.37 13.16 2.98
N GLU A 111 6.20 12.89 3.99
CA GLU A 111 7.52 12.32 3.77
C GLU A 111 7.51 10.88 3.24
N VAL A 112 8.63 10.55 2.60
CA VAL A 112 8.81 9.39 1.72
C VAL A 112 9.06 8.09 2.49
N GLU A 113 9.65 8.17 3.69
CA GLU A 113 10.05 7.02 4.48
C GLU A 113 9.96 7.30 5.97
N TYR A 114 9.41 6.35 6.70
CA TYR A 114 9.31 6.37 8.14
C TYR A 114 10.16 5.23 8.71
N LEU A 115 11.25 5.56 9.40
CA LEU A 115 12.13 4.58 10.02
C LEU A 115 11.54 4.16 11.38
N ILE A 116 11.07 2.92 11.51
CA ILE A 116 10.50 2.41 12.78
C ILE A 116 11.55 1.63 13.57
N LYS A 117 12.38 0.87 12.87
CA LYS A 117 13.57 0.17 13.39
C LYS A 117 14.69 0.28 12.35
N PRO A 118 15.96 -0.01 12.70
CA PRO A 118 17.08 0.04 11.76
C PRO A 118 16.82 -0.67 10.42
N ASP A 119 15.97 -1.70 10.42
CA ASP A 119 15.64 -2.53 9.25
C ASP A 119 14.16 -2.44 8.81
N GLU A 120 13.35 -1.58 9.45
CA GLU A 120 11.92 -1.45 9.17
C GLU A 120 11.60 -0.02 8.69
N ILE A 121 11.60 0.16 7.38
CA ILE A 121 11.18 1.41 6.73
C ILE A 121 9.72 1.27 6.27
N TYR A 122 8.83 2.11 6.76
CA TYR A 122 7.44 2.14 6.34
C TYR A 122 7.20 3.28 5.36
N THR A 123 6.38 3.04 4.36
CA THR A 123 5.91 4.09 3.45
C THR A 123 4.40 4.26 3.60
N PRO A 124 3.84 5.41 3.21
CA PRO A 124 2.39 5.60 3.16
C PRO A 124 1.64 4.49 2.43
N PHE A 125 2.26 3.87 1.40
CA PHE A 125 1.67 2.76 0.68
C PHE A 125 1.50 1.49 1.52
N SER A 126 2.36 1.28 2.53
CA SER A 126 2.23 0.17 3.49
C SER A 126 0.93 0.23 4.28
N ALA A 127 0.43 1.43 4.59
CA ALA A 127 -0.85 1.61 5.29
C ALA A 127 -2.04 1.70 4.32
N LEU A 128 -1.85 2.36 3.17
CA LEU A 128 -2.90 2.63 2.19
C LEU A 128 -3.40 1.36 1.48
N LEU A 129 -2.49 0.49 1.05
CA LEU A 129 -2.84 -0.68 0.24
C LEU A 129 -3.77 -1.66 0.99
N PRO A 130 -3.45 -2.11 2.23
CA PRO A 130 -4.30 -3.04 2.96
C PRO A 130 -5.57 -2.40 3.53
N ASN A 131 -5.72 -1.07 3.46
CA ASN A 131 -6.87 -0.38 4.01
C ASN A 131 -8.19 -0.83 3.35
N THR A 132 -9.21 -1.16 4.12
CA THR A 132 -10.51 -1.62 3.58
C THR A 132 -11.60 -0.55 3.62
N SER A 133 -11.34 0.59 4.26
CA SER A 133 -12.30 1.71 4.37
C SER A 133 -12.34 2.61 3.14
N LEU A 134 -11.30 2.59 2.31
CA LEU A 134 -11.23 3.32 1.05
C LEU A 134 -11.43 2.36 -0.12
N SER A 135 -12.20 2.79 -1.12
CA SER A 135 -12.29 2.12 -2.40
C SER A 135 -10.96 2.20 -3.16
N ASN A 136 -10.75 1.31 -4.14
CA ASN A 136 -9.58 1.36 -5.01
C ASN A 136 -9.44 2.73 -5.70
N LYS A 137 -10.54 3.29 -6.19
CA LYS A 137 -10.56 4.61 -6.82
C LYS A 137 -10.00 5.69 -5.89
N GLU A 138 -10.42 5.70 -4.63
CA GLU A 138 -9.93 6.67 -3.65
C GLU A 138 -8.46 6.47 -3.29
N LYS A 139 -8.04 5.21 -3.14
CA LYS A 139 -6.61 4.89 -2.95
C LYS A 139 -5.78 5.37 -4.12
N ILE A 140 -6.24 5.16 -5.36
CA ILE A 140 -5.59 5.61 -6.59
C ILE A 140 -5.49 7.13 -6.62
N ASP A 141 -6.58 7.84 -6.31
CA ASP A 141 -6.59 9.31 -6.33
C ASP A 141 -5.68 9.89 -5.25
N PHE A 142 -5.70 9.33 -4.04
CA PHE A 142 -4.78 9.69 -2.96
C PHE A 142 -3.32 9.43 -3.38
N SER A 143 -3.03 8.25 -3.95
CA SER A 143 -1.69 7.88 -4.42
C SER A 143 -1.16 8.84 -5.48
N LYS A 144 -2.00 9.24 -6.45
CA LYS A 144 -1.63 10.22 -7.48
C LYS A 144 -1.24 11.57 -6.88
N LYS A 145 -2.03 12.06 -5.92
CA LYS A 145 -1.76 13.34 -5.24
C LYS A 145 -0.46 13.26 -4.44
N MET A 146 -0.28 12.18 -3.69
CA MET A 146 0.91 11.93 -2.88
C MET A 146 2.18 11.84 -3.73
N LEU A 147 2.15 11.06 -4.83
CA LEU A 147 3.28 10.91 -5.73
C LEU A 147 3.68 12.24 -6.36
N LYS A 148 2.72 13.09 -6.80
CA LYS A 148 3.03 14.40 -7.40
C LYS A 148 3.91 15.31 -6.52
N LYS A 149 3.87 15.14 -5.20
CA LYS A 149 4.68 15.91 -4.25
C LYS A 149 6.01 15.23 -3.89
N ALA A 150 6.17 13.95 -4.21
CA ALA A 150 7.32 13.17 -3.79
C ALA A 150 8.57 13.48 -4.62
N LYS A 151 9.68 13.81 -3.94
CA LYS A 151 10.99 14.01 -4.58
C LYS A 151 11.55 12.73 -5.21
N ASN A 152 11.17 11.55 -4.69
CA ASN A 152 11.57 10.25 -5.20
C ASN A 152 10.38 9.26 -5.20
N HIS A 153 9.68 9.17 -6.33
CA HIS A 153 8.52 8.30 -6.51
C HIS A 153 8.82 6.82 -6.23
N LYS A 154 9.97 6.32 -6.70
CA LYS A 154 10.33 4.89 -6.58
C LYS A 154 10.56 4.50 -5.12
N LYS A 155 11.25 5.35 -4.37
CA LYS A 155 11.51 5.16 -2.93
C LYS A 155 10.21 5.15 -2.13
N LEU A 156 9.35 6.13 -2.37
CA LEU A 156 8.03 6.23 -1.72
C LEU A 156 7.16 5.01 -2.01
N ALA A 157 7.21 4.50 -3.23
CA ALA A 157 6.42 3.36 -3.68
C ALA A 157 6.97 1.98 -3.25
N THR A 158 8.05 1.93 -2.47
CA THR A 158 8.56 0.69 -1.86
C THR A 158 7.77 0.36 -0.60
N ILE A 159 7.45 -0.90 -0.37
CA ILE A 159 6.82 -1.45 0.82
C ILE A 159 7.82 -2.46 1.41
N ASN A 160 8.41 -2.13 2.55
CA ASN A 160 9.34 -3.06 3.20
C ASN A 160 8.54 -4.09 3.99
N LEU A 161 8.55 -5.33 3.52
CA LEU A 161 8.16 -6.48 4.31
C LEU A 161 9.38 -6.97 5.10
N SER A 162 9.16 -7.62 6.25
CA SER A 162 10.20 -8.00 7.21
C SER A 162 11.41 -8.74 6.62
N ASN A 163 11.30 -9.35 5.44
CA ASN A 163 12.38 -10.09 4.79
C ASN A 163 12.56 -9.78 3.29
N MET A 164 11.74 -8.90 2.69
CA MET A 164 11.83 -8.60 1.26
C MET A 164 11.13 -7.26 0.96
N PRO A 165 11.87 -6.20 0.59
CA PRO A 165 11.24 -5.02 0.02
C PRO A 165 10.55 -5.40 -1.29
N ILE A 166 9.28 -5.03 -1.42
CA ILE A 166 8.53 -5.11 -2.66
C ILE A 166 8.07 -3.70 -3.04
N ASN A 167 7.77 -3.44 -4.30
CA ASN A 167 7.11 -2.18 -4.65
C ASN A 167 5.58 -2.31 -4.62
N VAL A 168 4.89 -1.17 -4.62
CA VAL A 168 3.42 -1.10 -4.57
C VAL A 168 2.75 -1.79 -5.77
N VAL A 169 3.43 -1.88 -6.92
CA VAL A 169 2.94 -2.61 -8.10
C VAL A 169 2.92 -4.11 -7.79
N GLU A 170 4.02 -4.66 -7.28
CA GLU A 170 4.10 -6.06 -6.82
C GLU A 170 3.12 -6.36 -5.69
N ALA A 171 2.95 -5.44 -4.74
CA ALA A 171 1.99 -5.60 -3.65
C ALA A 171 0.54 -5.62 -4.15
N SER A 172 0.23 -4.89 -5.23
CA SER A 172 -1.08 -4.95 -5.90
C SER A 172 -1.30 -6.29 -6.61
N TYR A 173 -0.24 -6.93 -7.10
CA TYR A 173 -0.29 -8.30 -7.59
C TYR A 173 -0.55 -9.30 -6.45
N LEU A 174 0.19 -9.19 -5.33
CA LEU A 174 0.00 -10.09 -4.18
C LEU A 174 -1.40 -10.02 -3.56
N SER A 175 -2.06 -8.87 -3.68
CA SER A 175 -3.43 -8.65 -3.20
C SER A 175 -4.51 -8.91 -4.25
N ASP A 176 -4.15 -9.46 -5.42
CA ASP A 176 -5.06 -9.70 -6.56
C ASP A 176 -5.90 -8.45 -6.90
N ASN A 177 -5.24 -7.29 -6.95
CA ASN A 177 -5.87 -6.02 -7.24
C ASN A 177 -5.39 -5.43 -8.57
N LEU A 178 -5.97 -5.94 -9.67
CA LEU A 178 -5.53 -5.57 -11.02
C LEU A 178 -5.79 -4.10 -11.36
N GLU A 179 -6.85 -3.51 -10.80
CA GLU A 179 -7.17 -2.09 -10.97
C GLU A 179 -6.04 -1.21 -10.41
N MET A 180 -5.62 -1.49 -9.16
CA MET A 180 -4.51 -0.78 -8.51
C MET A 180 -3.20 -1.02 -9.26
N PHE A 181 -2.94 -2.27 -9.68
CA PHE A 181 -1.74 -2.62 -10.45
C PHE A 181 -1.60 -1.78 -11.72
N ARG A 182 -2.65 -1.72 -12.54
CA ARG A 182 -2.68 -0.90 -13.77
C ARG A 182 -2.52 0.59 -13.46
N ALA A 183 -3.25 1.08 -12.44
CA ALA A 183 -3.20 2.48 -12.06
C ALA A 183 -1.80 2.91 -11.63
N TYR A 184 -1.08 2.09 -10.86
CA TYR A 184 0.29 2.38 -10.45
C TYR A 184 1.28 2.36 -11.61
N LEU A 185 1.13 1.44 -12.57
CA LEU A 185 1.89 1.49 -13.81
C LEU A 185 1.61 2.79 -14.57
N ASP A 186 0.36 3.19 -14.71
CA ASP A 186 -0.03 4.46 -15.36
C ASP A 186 0.48 5.71 -14.64
N MET A 187 0.79 5.62 -13.34
CA MET A 187 1.48 6.66 -12.57
C MET A 187 3.01 6.69 -12.82
N GLY A 188 3.53 5.82 -13.69
CA GLY A 188 4.95 5.75 -14.03
C GLY A 188 5.79 4.93 -13.04
N LEU A 189 5.15 4.18 -12.13
CA LEU A 189 5.85 3.31 -11.18
C LEU A 189 6.28 2.02 -11.87
N VAL A 190 7.38 2.10 -12.63
CA VAL A 190 7.96 0.95 -13.34
C VAL A 190 9.27 0.57 -12.68
N PHE A 191 9.32 -0.66 -12.16
CA PHE A 191 10.50 -1.23 -11.51
C PHE A 191 11.03 -2.38 -12.35
N GLU A 192 12.36 -2.49 -12.37
CA GLU A 192 13.06 -3.44 -13.23
C GLU A 192 12.81 -4.88 -12.82
N ASP A 193 12.62 -5.12 -11.52
CA ASP A 193 12.49 -6.46 -10.95
C ASP A 193 11.03 -6.95 -10.87
N THR A 194 10.04 -6.11 -11.22
CA THR A 194 8.61 -6.47 -11.14
C THR A 194 8.27 -7.70 -11.96
N LEU A 195 8.80 -7.80 -13.17
CA LEU A 195 8.55 -8.97 -14.02
C LEU A 195 9.15 -10.25 -13.41
N PHE A 196 10.40 -10.17 -12.96
CA PHE A 196 11.09 -11.27 -12.28
C PHE A 196 10.30 -11.73 -11.06
N TYR A 197 9.84 -10.78 -10.24
CA TYR A 197 9.07 -11.04 -9.04
C TYR A 197 7.77 -11.78 -9.37
N ILE A 198 6.92 -11.21 -10.24
CA ILE A 198 5.62 -11.81 -10.59
C ILE A 198 5.78 -13.21 -11.17
N MET A 199 6.81 -13.41 -12.01
CA MET A 199 7.12 -14.73 -12.59
C MET A 199 7.53 -15.76 -11.54
N THR A 200 8.37 -15.39 -10.58
CA THR A 200 8.93 -16.33 -9.60
C THR A 200 8.07 -16.51 -8.36
N GLN A 201 7.16 -15.58 -8.06
CA GLN A 201 6.35 -15.59 -6.83
C GLN A 201 5.56 -16.88 -6.60
N PRO A 202 4.88 -17.50 -7.60
CA PRO A 202 4.14 -18.74 -7.37
C PRO A 202 5.00 -19.88 -6.81
N TYR A 203 6.30 -19.84 -7.11
CA TYR A 203 7.27 -20.86 -6.72
C TYR A 203 7.80 -20.69 -5.29
N PHE A 204 7.57 -19.55 -4.64
CA PHE A 204 8.03 -19.31 -3.26
C PHE A 204 7.38 -20.24 -2.23
N LYS A 205 6.20 -20.80 -2.55
CA LYS A 205 5.57 -21.88 -1.78
C LYS A 205 6.44 -23.16 -1.71
N TYR A 206 7.35 -23.33 -2.65
CA TYR A 206 8.22 -24.50 -2.78
C TYR A 206 9.70 -24.10 -2.78
N PRO A 207 10.28 -23.70 -1.64
CA PRO A 207 11.65 -23.18 -1.60
C PRO A 207 12.70 -24.07 -2.28
N LYS A 208 12.54 -25.40 -2.20
CA LYS A 208 13.42 -26.38 -2.86
C LYS A 208 13.47 -26.23 -4.39
N ILE A 209 12.42 -25.70 -5.04
CA ILE A 209 12.43 -25.48 -6.49
C ILE A 209 13.34 -24.31 -6.87
N LEU A 210 13.51 -23.35 -5.96
CA LEU A 210 14.38 -22.18 -6.15
C LEU A 210 15.87 -22.54 -6.02
N ASP A 211 16.19 -23.74 -5.51
CA ASP A 211 17.56 -24.26 -5.50
C ASP A 211 18.16 -24.37 -6.92
N PHE A 212 17.31 -24.38 -7.96
CA PHE A 212 17.74 -24.28 -9.36
C PHE A 212 18.60 -23.04 -9.63
N PHE A 213 18.30 -21.91 -8.98
CA PHE A 213 19.11 -20.69 -9.13
C PHE A 213 20.52 -20.83 -8.55
N TYR A 214 20.76 -21.84 -7.72
CA TYR A 214 22.07 -22.22 -7.19
C TYR A 214 22.66 -23.43 -7.92
N GLY A 215 22.13 -23.80 -9.08
CA GLY A 215 22.65 -24.86 -9.95
C GLY A 215 22.21 -26.28 -9.60
N LYS A 216 21.21 -26.45 -8.70
CA LYS A 216 20.69 -27.79 -8.39
C LYS A 216 19.66 -28.25 -9.43
N GLU A 217 19.67 -29.54 -9.73
CA GLU A 217 18.62 -30.15 -10.55
C GLU A 217 17.27 -30.19 -9.83
N ILE A 218 16.19 -30.00 -10.59
CA ILE A 218 14.83 -30.09 -10.06
C ILE A 218 14.39 -31.56 -10.09
N ASP A 219 14.07 -32.10 -8.92
CA ASP A 219 13.51 -33.45 -8.81
C ASP A 219 12.18 -33.54 -9.60
N LYS A 220 12.12 -34.47 -10.54
CA LYS A 220 10.94 -34.71 -11.40
C LYS A 220 9.70 -35.10 -10.60
N ASN A 221 9.86 -35.87 -9.52
CA ASN A 221 8.74 -36.27 -8.67
C ASN A 221 8.20 -35.08 -7.87
N PHE A 222 9.11 -34.22 -7.38
CA PHE A 222 8.74 -32.96 -6.76
C PHE A 222 8.01 -32.02 -7.73
N LEU A 223 8.49 -31.90 -8.96
CA LEU A 223 7.84 -31.09 -10.00
C LEU A 223 6.43 -31.60 -10.33
N LEU A 224 6.25 -32.93 -10.45
CA LEU A 224 4.93 -33.53 -10.66
C LEU A 224 3.96 -33.22 -9.50
N LYS A 225 4.46 -33.18 -8.26
CA LYS A 225 3.65 -32.81 -7.09
C LYS A 225 3.20 -31.36 -7.16
N ILE A 226 4.09 -30.45 -7.55
CA ILE A 226 3.77 -29.02 -7.72
C ILE A 226 2.72 -28.81 -8.81
N HIS A 227 2.84 -29.49 -9.95
CA HIS A 227 1.86 -29.38 -11.04
C HIS A 227 0.45 -29.87 -10.66
N LYS A 228 0.33 -30.76 -9.67
CA LYS A 228 -0.95 -31.25 -9.16
C LYS A 228 -1.55 -30.38 -8.05
N ASP A 229 -0.79 -29.41 -7.53
CA ASP A 229 -1.29 -28.49 -6.50
C ASP A 229 -2.14 -27.40 -7.14
N LYS A 230 -3.42 -27.39 -6.78
CA LYS A 230 -4.42 -26.44 -7.31
C LYS A 230 -4.09 -24.99 -6.95
N ASP A 231 -3.71 -24.71 -5.71
CA ASP A 231 -3.37 -23.35 -5.26
C ASP A 231 -2.15 -22.81 -6.02
N PHE A 232 -1.19 -23.68 -6.36
CA PHE A 232 -0.08 -23.30 -7.23
C PHE A 232 -0.55 -22.99 -8.66
N GLN A 233 -1.41 -23.83 -9.26
CA GLN A 233 -1.94 -23.55 -10.61
C GLN A 233 -2.73 -22.24 -10.65
N ASP A 234 -3.55 -21.96 -9.63
CA ASP A 234 -4.33 -20.73 -9.52
C ASP A 234 -3.40 -19.49 -9.44
N LYS A 235 -2.36 -19.54 -8.58
CA LYS A 235 -1.35 -18.47 -8.49
C LYS A 235 -0.53 -18.28 -9.76
N LYS A 236 -0.25 -19.38 -10.46
CA LYS A 236 0.46 -19.36 -11.74
C LYS A 236 -0.38 -18.71 -12.84
N ALA A 237 -1.68 -19.02 -12.92
CA ALA A 237 -2.60 -18.36 -13.84
C ALA A 237 -2.73 -16.86 -13.54
N LEU A 238 -2.80 -16.50 -12.25
CA LEU A 238 -2.79 -15.11 -11.81
C LEU A 238 -1.49 -14.39 -12.22
N SER A 239 -0.34 -15.01 -11.98
CA SER A 239 0.98 -14.49 -12.41
C SER A 239 0.99 -14.21 -13.92
N HIS A 240 0.53 -15.15 -14.74
CA HIS A 240 0.44 -14.99 -16.20
C HIS A 240 -0.40 -13.78 -16.61
N GLN A 241 -1.57 -13.60 -16.00
CA GLN A 241 -2.44 -12.45 -16.25
C GLN A 241 -1.73 -11.12 -15.97
N TYR A 242 -1.01 -11.02 -14.86
CA TYR A 242 -0.31 -9.79 -14.48
C TYR A 242 0.92 -9.51 -15.35
N ILE A 243 1.65 -10.56 -15.76
CA ILE A 243 2.76 -10.46 -16.72
C ILE A 243 2.25 -9.87 -18.05
N LEU A 244 1.13 -10.39 -18.56
CA LEU A 244 0.51 -9.87 -19.78
C LEU A 244 0.20 -8.38 -19.67
N GLU A 245 -0.37 -7.94 -18.55
CA GLU A 245 -0.75 -6.55 -18.33
C GLU A 245 0.47 -5.64 -18.22
N PHE A 246 1.53 -6.10 -17.55
CA PHE A 246 2.81 -5.40 -17.50
C PHE A 246 3.42 -5.23 -18.90
N ILE A 247 3.52 -6.29 -19.69
CA ILE A 247 4.08 -6.23 -21.06
C ILE A 247 3.24 -5.33 -21.96
N LYS A 248 1.90 -5.42 -21.90
CA LYS A 248 0.99 -4.51 -22.63
C LYS A 248 1.24 -3.05 -22.27
N PHE A 249 1.42 -2.77 -20.98
CA PHE A 249 1.72 -1.42 -20.51
C PHE A 249 3.05 -0.91 -21.08
N LEU A 250 4.13 -1.69 -20.98
CA LEU A 250 5.45 -1.33 -21.53
C LEU A 250 5.36 -1.03 -23.03
N LYS A 251 4.62 -1.86 -23.78
CA LYS A 251 4.32 -1.64 -25.19
C LYS A 251 3.63 -0.31 -25.44
N SER A 252 2.57 -0.01 -24.68
CA SER A 252 1.78 1.20 -24.85
C SER A 252 2.58 2.47 -24.57
N LYS A 253 3.54 2.41 -23.63
CA LYS A 253 4.36 3.56 -23.22
C LYS A 253 5.75 3.60 -23.88
N LYS A 254 6.10 2.59 -24.68
CA LYS A 254 7.43 2.42 -25.30
C LYS A 254 8.57 2.48 -24.27
N ILE A 255 8.41 1.77 -23.16
CA ILE A 255 9.41 1.69 -22.09
C ILE A 255 10.34 0.52 -22.38
N TYR A 256 11.65 0.74 -22.22
CA TYR A 256 12.70 -0.25 -22.45
C TYR A 256 13.61 -0.33 -21.22
N PHE A 257 14.19 -1.50 -20.98
CA PHE A 257 15.16 -1.76 -19.92
C PHE A 257 16.55 -2.02 -20.49
N ASP A 258 17.55 -1.82 -19.65
CA ASP A 258 18.97 -1.98 -19.98
C ASP A 258 19.32 -3.44 -20.34
N LYS A 259 20.12 -3.61 -21.39
CA LYS A 259 20.75 -4.87 -21.80
C LYS A 259 21.49 -5.61 -20.69
N ASP A 260 22.08 -4.92 -19.72
CA ASP A 260 22.82 -5.56 -18.64
C ASP A 260 21.94 -6.50 -17.79
N LYS A 261 20.62 -6.36 -17.88
CA LYS A 261 19.63 -7.23 -17.22
C LYS A 261 19.35 -8.54 -17.95
N MET A 262 19.85 -8.72 -19.18
CA MET A 262 19.63 -9.96 -19.95
C MET A 262 20.07 -11.22 -19.19
N SER A 263 21.16 -11.13 -18.41
CA SER A 263 21.71 -12.27 -17.67
C SER A 263 20.75 -12.82 -16.61
N ALA A 264 20.03 -11.93 -15.90
CA ALA A 264 19.04 -12.32 -14.89
C ALA A 264 17.82 -12.97 -15.55
N TYR A 265 17.31 -12.38 -16.64
CA TYR A 265 16.17 -12.92 -17.39
C TYR A 265 16.49 -14.23 -18.11
N ALA A 266 17.73 -14.44 -18.56
CA ALA A 266 18.16 -15.71 -19.11
C ALA A 266 18.10 -16.85 -18.07
N LYS A 267 18.49 -16.57 -16.81
CA LYS A 267 18.36 -17.55 -15.71
C LYS A 267 16.88 -17.87 -15.42
N VAL A 268 16.01 -16.88 -15.41
CA VAL A 268 14.55 -17.11 -15.26
C VAL A 268 14.02 -17.94 -16.43
N TYR A 269 14.46 -17.67 -17.65
CA TYR A 269 14.05 -18.41 -18.83
C TYR A 269 14.39 -19.91 -18.72
N GLU A 270 15.61 -20.24 -18.33
CA GLU A 270 16.01 -21.64 -18.13
C GLU A 270 15.26 -22.28 -16.95
N PHE A 271 15.02 -21.53 -15.87
CA PHE A 271 14.17 -22.00 -14.77
C PHE A 271 12.75 -22.34 -15.25
N MET A 272 12.11 -21.43 -15.99
CA MET A 272 10.74 -21.61 -16.50
C MET A 272 10.63 -22.82 -17.44
N LYS A 273 11.66 -23.05 -18.26
CA LYS A 273 11.76 -24.28 -19.08
C LYS A 273 11.88 -25.53 -18.23
N ALA A 274 12.73 -25.51 -17.20
CA ALA A 274 12.94 -26.66 -16.31
C ALA A 274 11.65 -27.05 -15.58
N VAL A 275 10.85 -26.07 -15.15
CA VAL A 275 9.55 -26.28 -14.49
C VAL A 275 8.38 -26.44 -15.48
N LYS A 276 8.65 -26.54 -16.79
CA LYS A 276 7.67 -26.73 -17.86
C LYS A 276 6.56 -25.66 -17.90
N ASP A 277 6.90 -24.42 -17.56
CA ASP A 277 5.98 -23.29 -17.62
C ASP A 277 5.96 -22.63 -19.01
N LYS A 278 5.32 -23.29 -19.98
CA LYS A 278 5.33 -22.84 -21.38
C LYS A 278 4.76 -21.42 -21.58
N ASP A 279 3.72 -21.07 -20.84
CA ASP A 279 3.01 -19.80 -21.02
C ASP A 279 3.87 -18.62 -20.57
N ASN A 280 4.52 -18.73 -19.41
CA ASN A 280 5.43 -17.68 -18.93
C ASN A 280 6.77 -17.68 -19.68
N VAL A 281 7.25 -18.84 -20.19
CA VAL A 281 8.39 -18.90 -21.11
C VAL A 281 8.12 -18.04 -22.35
N TYR A 282 6.96 -18.18 -22.98
CA TYR A 282 6.60 -17.41 -24.17
C TYR A 282 6.56 -15.90 -23.87
N LEU A 283 5.93 -15.49 -22.78
CA LEU A 283 5.87 -14.08 -22.40
C LEU A 283 7.24 -13.50 -22.06
N LEU A 284 8.11 -14.28 -21.41
CA LEU A 284 9.47 -13.85 -21.14
C LEU A 284 10.28 -13.67 -22.42
N GLN A 285 10.09 -14.52 -23.44
CA GLN A 285 10.73 -14.35 -24.74
C GLN A 285 10.27 -13.07 -25.43
N VAL A 286 8.96 -12.80 -25.45
CA VAL A 286 8.40 -11.54 -25.97
C VAL A 286 9.00 -10.35 -25.20
N PHE A 287 9.07 -10.43 -23.87
CA PHE A 287 9.65 -9.39 -23.06
C PHE A 287 11.12 -9.11 -23.42
N VAL A 288 11.95 -10.15 -23.45
CA VAL A 288 13.39 -10.02 -23.70
C VAL A 288 13.68 -9.51 -25.11
N ALA A 289 12.95 -9.99 -26.12
CA ALA A 289 13.17 -9.60 -27.51
C ALA A 289 12.76 -8.14 -27.79
N ASP A 290 11.64 -7.69 -27.20
CA ASP A 290 11.04 -6.40 -27.55
C ASP A 290 11.43 -5.26 -26.60
N TYR A 291 11.77 -5.56 -25.34
CA TYR A 291 11.88 -4.55 -24.27
C TYR A 291 13.25 -4.45 -23.59
N ILE A 292 14.22 -5.30 -23.93
CA ILE A 292 15.60 -5.16 -23.47
C ILE A 292 16.46 -4.56 -24.60
N LYS A 293 17.05 -3.38 -24.40
CA LYS A 293 17.73 -2.60 -25.47
C LYS A 293 19.06 -1.97 -25.08
#